data_AF-A0A8S2EN60-F1
#
_entry.id   AF-A0A8S2EN60-F1
#
_cell.length_a   1.000
_cell.length_b   1.000
_cell.length_c   1.000
_cell.angle_alpha   90.00
_cell.angle_beta   90.00
_cell.angle_gamma   90.00
#
_symmetry.space_group_name_H-M   'P 1'
#
loop_
_entity.id
_entity.type
_entity.pdbx_description
1 polymer ?
#
loop_
_entity_poly.entity_id
_entity_poly.type
_entity_poly.pdbx_seq_one_letter_code
_entity_poly.pdbx_strand_id
1 'polypeptide(L)'
;MLSKQLIMSGQSKSNEDLKLRSNSAEFLHSFKNAFIAQTNISDYLAHVIKIKRLAKMPLQFLAKRRKIRRIAMDVESSDESYADEDAKSEAASQISDIENEAKTFEEYTQQLENALNILSTMKREEYESRTALKQLKFLENLIHQPKEWISGAKLKLAEKKFPELAMTLMGIYKEKGLMVRRIVFVHSILLYNCVANFTDGEFDKEGLIRKQAADVGFIEFAVEILNNPSYSESLKKSYVIENPAKVIGSDDFKNYQKILWIVDSSLTILYNMANIPELKIHFRECNAVTTIAEYTKLKSETVCTQFEETPETKEYMLRLNELQDIINAIRVTSCLVLPLIMNEDEDNLLAQANEVLPLLIGLIHMYKKADQRFYGFSFVELVEGLSKIMVKGRMHTCIDKSLVNLLLDIMNTNDDVKLLECVSSAILNASFDEKALHYNVWMDIDNINGGVLESMAAAKQVDFATIPFEEAFAVLIREIETLRHDLTPGTGPNVLDYDHAKVFKNAYVASLQTTNTRVAETENAVLKWDGTAVRQWMIQTGLRNTERALAGVNGRLLWRLFQMKCSAPESYYRIVDKYFDRVWFTQMNDILKFDDALEQLFR
;
A
#
# COMPACT_ATOMS: atom_id res chain seq x y z
N MET A 1 -27.26 -13.73 23.66
CA MET A 1 -26.49 -12.83 24.55
C MET A 1 -27.30 -11.58 24.92
N LEU A 2 -27.87 -10.85 23.97
CA LEU A 2 -28.76 -9.70 24.23
C LEU A 2 -30.01 -10.02 25.10
N SER A 3 -30.58 -11.22 25.00
CA SER A 3 -31.70 -11.65 25.86
C SER A 3 -31.34 -11.89 27.33
N LYS A 4 -30.05 -12.14 27.63
CA LYS A 4 -29.56 -12.35 29.02
C LYS A 4 -29.26 -11.03 29.74
N GLN A 5 -28.95 -9.96 29.02
CA GLN A 5 -28.68 -8.64 29.62
C GLN A 5 -29.97 -7.92 30.09
N LEU A 6 -31.12 -8.19 29.47
CA LEU A 6 -32.39 -7.56 29.83
C LEU A 6 -33.08 -8.16 31.07
N ILE A 7 -32.65 -9.34 31.52
CA ILE A 7 -33.23 -10.01 32.70
C ILE A 7 -32.55 -9.53 34.00
N MET A 8 -31.37 -8.90 33.92
CA MET A 8 -30.59 -8.52 35.10
C MET A 8 -30.81 -7.09 35.61
N SER A 9 -31.53 -6.22 34.90
CA SER A 9 -31.85 -4.87 35.38
C SER A 9 -33.23 -4.86 36.06
N GLY A 10 -33.26 -5.19 37.35
CA GLY A 10 -34.46 -5.10 38.17
C GLY A 10 -34.81 -3.66 38.50
N GLN A 11 -35.78 -3.08 37.78
CA GLN A 11 -36.59 -1.95 38.25
C GLN A 11 -38.04 -2.13 37.79
N SER A 12 -38.96 -1.82 38.70
CA SER A 12 -40.42 -1.98 38.56
C SER A 12 -40.94 -1.23 37.34
N LYS A 13 -41.60 -1.95 36.42
CA LYS A 13 -42.29 -1.36 35.26
C LYS A 13 -43.80 -1.62 35.34
N SER A 14 -44.56 -0.64 34.88
CA SER A 14 -46.02 -0.55 34.98
C SER A 14 -46.74 -1.66 34.21
N ASN A 15 -48.02 -1.90 34.56
CA ASN A 15 -48.87 -2.94 33.97
C ASN A 15 -49.08 -2.83 32.44
N GLU A 16 -48.80 -1.68 31.82
CA GLU A 16 -48.85 -1.53 30.36
C GLU A 16 -47.64 -2.16 29.65
N ASP A 17 -46.45 -2.13 30.25
CA ASP A 17 -45.25 -2.78 29.72
C ASP A 17 -45.38 -4.31 29.72
N LEU A 18 -46.19 -4.88 30.63
CA LEU A 18 -46.47 -6.32 30.69
C LEU A 18 -47.43 -6.78 29.57
N LYS A 19 -48.41 -5.96 29.17
CA LYS A 19 -49.32 -6.26 28.04
C LYS A 19 -48.62 -6.14 26.68
N LEU A 20 -47.75 -5.15 26.51
CA LEU A 20 -46.93 -5.04 25.29
C LEU A 20 -45.94 -6.21 25.16
N ARG A 21 -45.44 -6.74 26.28
CA ARG A 21 -44.57 -7.94 26.31
C ARG A 21 -45.32 -9.24 26.00
N SER A 22 -46.56 -9.42 26.45
CA SER A 22 -47.33 -10.63 26.10
C SER A 22 -47.68 -10.66 24.61
N ASN A 23 -48.09 -9.52 24.06
CA ASN A 23 -48.48 -9.42 22.65
C ASN A 23 -47.28 -9.57 21.70
N SER A 24 -46.11 -9.07 22.09
CA SER A 24 -44.87 -9.26 21.31
C SER A 24 -44.31 -10.69 21.42
N ALA A 25 -44.49 -11.36 22.56
CA ALA A 25 -44.12 -12.77 22.72
C ALA A 25 -45.06 -13.69 21.92
N GLU A 26 -46.37 -13.43 21.91
CA GLU A 26 -47.33 -14.16 21.07
C GLU A 26 -47.11 -13.90 19.59
N PHE A 27 -46.80 -12.67 19.19
CA PHE A 27 -46.44 -12.34 17.82
C PHE A 27 -45.15 -13.04 17.38
N LEU A 28 -44.11 -13.04 18.21
CA LEU A 28 -42.86 -13.76 17.92
C LEU A 28 -43.07 -15.27 17.89
N HIS A 29 -43.94 -15.82 18.73
CA HIS A 29 -44.24 -17.24 18.72
C HIS A 29 -45.07 -17.64 17.48
N SER A 30 -46.05 -16.82 17.10
CA SER A 30 -46.87 -17.02 15.90
C SER A 30 -46.04 -16.85 14.62
N PHE A 31 -45.20 -15.81 14.54
CA PHE A 31 -44.28 -15.58 13.43
C PHE A 31 -43.26 -16.71 13.32
N LYS A 32 -42.68 -17.16 14.43
CA LYS A 32 -41.75 -18.29 14.46
C LYS A 32 -42.43 -19.59 14.01
N ASN A 33 -43.66 -19.84 14.43
CA ASN A 33 -44.42 -21.03 14.03
C ASN A 33 -44.86 -20.98 12.56
N ALA A 34 -45.29 -19.81 12.07
CA ALA A 34 -45.63 -19.60 10.66
C ALA A 34 -44.39 -19.71 9.74
N PHE A 35 -43.25 -19.20 10.19
CA PHE A 35 -41.97 -19.28 9.48
C PHE A 35 -41.41 -20.72 9.47
N ILE A 36 -41.53 -21.45 10.59
CA ILE A 36 -41.17 -22.87 10.70
C ILE A 36 -42.11 -23.75 9.85
N ALA A 37 -43.39 -23.40 9.72
CA ALA A 37 -44.34 -24.14 8.91
C ALA A 37 -44.12 -23.95 7.39
N GLN A 38 -43.49 -22.86 6.96
CA GLN A 38 -43.27 -22.53 5.55
C GLN A 38 -41.89 -22.90 5.01
N THR A 39 -40.92 -23.25 5.86
CA THR A 39 -39.59 -23.66 5.40
C THR A 39 -39.13 -24.94 6.07
N ASN A 40 -38.80 -25.94 5.25
CA ASN A 40 -38.19 -27.18 5.69
C ASN A 40 -36.90 -26.85 6.46
N ILE A 41 -36.89 -27.08 7.77
CA ILE A 41 -35.77 -26.73 8.68
C ILE A 41 -34.44 -27.34 8.18
N SER A 42 -34.51 -28.50 7.50
CA SER A 42 -33.36 -29.12 6.84
C SER A 42 -32.75 -28.23 5.76
N ASP A 43 -33.58 -27.62 4.92
CA ASP A 43 -33.14 -26.78 3.79
C ASP A 43 -32.64 -25.43 4.29
N TYR A 44 -33.25 -24.88 5.35
CA TYR A 44 -32.75 -23.67 6.02
C TYR A 44 -31.41 -23.92 6.71
N LEU A 45 -31.24 -25.03 7.43
CA LEU A 45 -29.96 -25.38 8.06
C LEU A 45 -28.89 -25.67 7.01
N ALA A 46 -29.23 -26.36 5.92
CA ALA A 46 -28.35 -26.53 4.78
C ALA A 46 -27.95 -25.19 4.17
N HIS A 47 -28.89 -24.24 4.02
CA HIS A 47 -28.61 -22.89 3.55
C HIS A 47 -27.75 -22.08 4.51
N VAL A 48 -27.97 -22.16 5.83
CA VAL A 48 -27.17 -21.44 6.84
C VAL A 48 -25.77 -22.03 6.94
N ILE A 49 -25.62 -23.36 6.85
CA ILE A 49 -24.32 -24.04 6.79
C ILE A 49 -23.60 -23.67 5.49
N LYS A 50 -24.31 -23.63 4.34
CA LYS A 50 -23.79 -23.15 3.06
C LYS A 50 -23.35 -21.69 3.19
N ILE A 51 -24.16 -20.79 3.76
CA ILE A 51 -23.82 -19.37 4.00
C ILE A 51 -22.62 -19.21 4.94
N LYS A 52 -22.50 -20.00 6.01
CA LYS A 52 -21.35 -19.96 6.93
C LYS A 52 -20.06 -20.49 6.31
N ARG A 53 -20.13 -21.50 5.43
CA ARG A 53 -18.97 -21.95 4.63
C ARG A 53 -18.55 -20.89 3.61
N LEU A 54 -19.54 -20.23 2.99
CA LEU A 54 -19.31 -19.18 2.00
C LEU A 54 -18.81 -17.86 2.60
N ALA A 55 -19.13 -17.54 3.85
CA ALA A 55 -18.60 -16.37 4.57
C ALA A 55 -17.08 -16.46 4.84
N LYS A 56 -16.45 -17.62 4.60
CA LYS A 56 -15.00 -17.82 4.67
C LYS A 56 -14.29 -17.68 3.32
N MET A 57 -15.03 -17.42 2.23
CA MET A 57 -14.41 -17.18 0.93
C MET A 57 -13.82 -15.78 0.86
N PRO A 58 -12.75 -15.57 0.06
CA PRO A 58 -12.25 -14.23 -0.22
C PRO A 58 -13.40 -13.35 -0.70
N LEU A 59 -13.43 -12.09 -0.23
CA LEU A 59 -14.50 -11.11 -0.51
C LEU A 59 -14.81 -10.97 -2.02
N GLN A 60 -13.81 -11.24 -2.87
CA GLN A 60 -13.93 -11.18 -4.33
C GLN A 60 -14.82 -12.30 -4.90
N PHE A 61 -14.76 -13.53 -4.37
CA PHE A 61 -15.68 -14.61 -4.74
C PHE A 61 -17.11 -14.29 -4.31
N LEU A 62 -17.26 -13.69 -3.13
CA LEU A 62 -18.56 -13.20 -2.66
C LEU A 62 -19.10 -12.07 -3.55
N ALA A 63 -18.25 -11.18 -4.05
CA ALA A 63 -18.64 -10.12 -4.97
C ALA A 63 -19.05 -10.68 -6.35
N LYS A 64 -18.24 -11.58 -6.93
CA LYS A 64 -18.52 -12.26 -8.22
C LYS A 64 -19.85 -13.04 -8.13
N ARG A 65 -20.04 -13.79 -7.05
CA ARG A 65 -21.30 -14.51 -6.77
C ARG A 65 -22.48 -13.57 -6.55
N ARG A 66 -22.32 -12.45 -5.83
CA ARG A 66 -23.39 -11.46 -5.64
C ARG A 66 -23.80 -10.82 -6.97
N LYS A 67 -22.83 -10.51 -7.84
CA LYS A 67 -23.09 -9.98 -9.19
C LYS A 67 -23.92 -10.97 -10.00
N ILE A 68 -23.53 -12.25 -10.01
CA ILE A 68 -24.25 -13.28 -10.76
C ILE A 68 -25.60 -13.62 -10.13
N ARG A 69 -25.72 -13.58 -8.80
CA ARG A 69 -27.02 -13.76 -8.15
C ARG A 69 -27.97 -12.60 -8.46
N ARG A 70 -27.48 -11.37 -8.58
CA ARG A 70 -28.31 -10.24 -9.06
C ARG A 70 -28.75 -10.49 -10.50
N ILE A 71 -27.82 -10.85 -11.40
CA ILE A 71 -28.18 -11.18 -12.80
C ILE A 71 -29.23 -12.30 -12.84
N ALA A 72 -29.08 -13.36 -12.05
CA ALA A 72 -30.06 -14.44 -11.95
C ALA A 72 -31.41 -13.97 -11.40
N MET A 73 -31.42 -13.13 -10.36
CA MET A 73 -32.64 -12.55 -9.81
C MET A 73 -33.32 -11.58 -10.80
N ASP A 74 -32.55 -10.81 -11.55
CA ASP A 74 -33.05 -9.89 -12.57
C ASP A 74 -33.71 -10.68 -13.71
N VAL A 75 -33.08 -11.79 -14.13
CA VAL A 75 -33.62 -12.75 -15.11
C VAL A 75 -34.86 -13.51 -14.59
N GLU A 76 -34.93 -13.82 -13.30
CA GLU A 76 -36.12 -14.42 -12.67
C GLU A 76 -37.27 -13.41 -12.51
N SER A 77 -36.95 -12.11 -12.39
CA SER A 77 -37.93 -11.03 -12.17
C SER A 77 -38.49 -10.40 -13.45
N SER A 78 -37.88 -10.64 -14.62
CA SER A 78 -38.41 -10.17 -15.90
C SER A 78 -39.64 -10.99 -16.29
N ASP A 79 -40.80 -10.33 -16.39
CA ASP A 79 -42.10 -10.94 -16.73
C ASP A 79 -42.01 -11.94 -17.90
N GLU A 80 -42.69 -13.07 -17.73
CA GLU A 80 -42.55 -14.37 -18.41
C GLU A 80 -42.73 -14.42 -19.95
N SER A 81 -42.75 -13.30 -20.67
CA SER A 81 -43.07 -13.32 -22.10
C SER A 81 -41.87 -13.29 -23.06
N TYR A 82 -40.65 -12.92 -22.63
CA TYR A 82 -39.44 -12.89 -23.49
C TYR A 82 -38.11 -13.07 -22.73
N ALA A 83 -38.11 -13.65 -21.52
CA ALA A 83 -36.85 -13.95 -20.84
C ALA A 83 -36.11 -15.07 -21.59
N ASP A 84 -35.09 -14.65 -22.33
CA ASP A 84 -34.23 -15.46 -23.20
C ASP A 84 -33.71 -16.70 -22.46
N GLU A 85 -34.09 -17.90 -22.91
CA GLU A 85 -33.58 -19.16 -22.35
C GLU A 85 -32.05 -19.22 -22.41
N ASP A 86 -31.45 -18.53 -23.40
CA ASP A 86 -30.01 -18.41 -23.55
C ASP A 86 -29.38 -17.65 -22.36
N ALA A 87 -30.02 -16.58 -21.86
CA ALA A 87 -29.54 -15.82 -20.71
C ALA A 87 -29.61 -16.62 -19.39
N LYS A 88 -30.65 -17.45 -19.21
CA LYS A 88 -30.76 -18.38 -18.07
C LYS A 88 -29.69 -19.46 -18.13
N SER A 89 -29.45 -20.02 -19.32
CA SER A 89 -28.42 -21.01 -19.57
C SER A 89 -27.01 -20.44 -19.31
N GLU A 90 -26.73 -19.24 -19.80
CA GLU A 90 -25.45 -18.55 -19.59
C GLU A 90 -25.23 -18.25 -18.09
N ALA A 91 -26.23 -17.72 -17.39
CA ALA A 91 -26.13 -17.48 -15.96
C ALA A 91 -25.89 -18.77 -15.17
N ALA A 92 -26.56 -19.88 -15.51
CA ALA A 92 -26.34 -21.17 -14.88
C ALA A 92 -24.92 -21.71 -15.11
N SER A 93 -24.37 -21.55 -16.33
CA SER A 93 -22.98 -21.91 -16.64
C SER A 93 -22.00 -21.08 -15.79
N GLN A 94 -22.18 -19.75 -15.75
CA GLN A 94 -21.31 -18.87 -14.96
C GLN A 94 -21.36 -19.18 -13.46
N ILE A 95 -22.52 -19.58 -12.92
CA ILE A 95 -22.64 -20.04 -11.52
C ILE A 95 -21.84 -21.32 -11.31
N SER A 96 -21.99 -22.31 -12.21
CA SER A 96 -21.28 -23.58 -12.14
C SER A 96 -19.76 -23.37 -12.16
N ASP A 97 -19.26 -22.51 -13.04
CA ASP A 97 -17.83 -22.18 -13.13
C ASP A 97 -17.28 -21.59 -11.84
N ILE A 98 -18.03 -20.69 -11.20
CA ILE A 98 -17.64 -20.11 -9.91
C ILE A 98 -17.69 -21.12 -8.78
N GLU A 99 -18.69 -22.01 -8.76
CA GLU A 99 -18.76 -23.06 -7.75
C GLU A 99 -17.59 -24.05 -7.90
N ASN A 100 -17.17 -24.35 -9.13
CA ASN A 100 -15.97 -25.14 -9.41
C ASN A 100 -14.68 -24.41 -9.02
N GLU A 101 -14.56 -23.12 -9.35
CA GLU A 101 -13.41 -22.29 -8.98
C GLU A 101 -13.27 -22.20 -7.45
N ALA A 102 -14.39 -21.97 -6.75
CA ALA A 102 -14.43 -21.88 -5.31
C ALA A 102 -14.09 -23.21 -4.61
N LYS A 103 -14.56 -24.34 -5.17
CA LYS A 103 -14.20 -25.68 -4.70
C LYS A 103 -12.69 -25.93 -4.89
N THR A 104 -12.14 -25.56 -6.04
CA THR A 104 -10.71 -25.70 -6.32
C THR A 104 -9.87 -24.86 -5.37
N PHE A 105 -10.30 -23.63 -5.07
CA PHE A 105 -9.66 -22.79 -4.07
C PHE A 105 -9.74 -23.39 -2.66
N GLU A 106 -10.90 -23.95 -2.25
CA GLU A 106 -11.04 -24.63 -0.95
C GLU A 106 -10.08 -25.83 -0.84
N GLU A 107 -10.01 -26.66 -1.88
CA GLU A 107 -9.06 -27.78 -1.97
C GLU A 107 -7.60 -27.29 -1.87
N TYR A 108 -7.27 -26.19 -2.55
CA TYR A 108 -5.95 -25.58 -2.47
C TYR A 108 -5.62 -25.08 -1.05
N THR A 109 -6.54 -24.39 -0.39
CA THR A 109 -6.33 -23.92 0.99
C THR A 109 -6.19 -25.06 1.99
N GLN A 110 -6.89 -26.18 1.78
CA GLN A 110 -6.73 -27.39 2.58
C GLN A 110 -5.34 -28.01 2.38
N GLN A 111 -4.81 -28.00 1.15
CA GLN A 111 -3.45 -28.44 0.87
C GLN A 111 -2.40 -27.54 1.54
N LEU A 112 -2.61 -26.21 1.56
CA LEU A 112 -1.74 -25.27 2.30
C LEU A 112 -1.73 -25.60 3.79
N GLU A 113 -2.91 -25.79 4.38
CA GLU A 113 -3.02 -26.16 5.79
C GLU A 113 -2.32 -27.50 6.09
N ASN A 114 -2.49 -28.49 5.22
CA ASN A 114 -1.80 -29.79 5.35
C ASN A 114 -0.28 -29.63 5.27
N ALA A 115 0.23 -28.81 4.35
CA ALA A 115 1.66 -28.54 4.22
C ALA A 115 2.22 -27.88 5.49
N LEU A 116 1.52 -26.89 6.05
CA LEU A 116 1.89 -26.25 7.31
C LEU A 116 1.86 -27.22 8.49
N ASN A 117 0.84 -28.06 8.60
CA ASN A 117 0.72 -29.05 9.66
C ASN A 117 1.85 -30.09 9.59
N ILE A 118 2.25 -30.50 8.39
CA ILE A 118 3.39 -31.40 8.20
C ILE A 118 4.68 -30.70 8.67
N LEU A 119 4.94 -29.46 8.25
CA LEU A 119 6.14 -28.72 8.64
C LEU A 119 6.17 -28.40 10.15
N SER A 120 5.04 -28.10 10.78
CA SER A 120 4.98 -27.78 12.21
C SER A 120 5.13 -28.98 13.13
N THR A 121 4.86 -30.19 12.62
CA THR A 121 5.01 -31.45 13.39
C THR A 121 6.35 -32.15 13.17
N MET A 122 7.13 -31.71 12.18
CA MET A 122 8.48 -32.22 11.93
C MET A 122 9.44 -31.92 13.09
N LYS A 123 10.33 -32.87 13.36
CA LYS A 123 11.46 -32.64 14.27
C LYS A 123 12.55 -31.81 13.60
N ARG A 124 13.41 -31.19 14.41
CA ARG A 124 14.50 -30.32 13.94
C ARG A 124 15.44 -31.01 12.94
N GLU A 125 15.65 -32.31 13.07
CA GLU A 125 16.51 -33.10 12.18
C GLU A 125 15.83 -33.36 10.82
N GLU A 126 14.50 -33.33 10.77
CA GLU A 126 13.70 -33.69 9.58
C GLU A 126 13.52 -32.52 8.60
N TYR A 127 13.91 -31.30 8.96
CA TYR A 127 13.78 -30.12 8.10
C TYR A 127 14.68 -30.10 6.87
N GLU A 128 15.64 -31.04 6.77
CA GLU A 128 16.44 -31.28 5.57
C GLU A 128 15.89 -32.44 4.72
N SER A 129 14.75 -33.02 5.12
CA SER A 129 14.16 -34.16 4.43
C SER A 129 13.57 -33.75 3.09
N ARG A 130 13.46 -34.73 2.17
CA ARG A 130 12.72 -34.56 0.91
C ARG A 130 11.26 -34.16 1.15
N THR A 131 10.68 -34.55 2.29
CA THR A 131 9.31 -34.18 2.67
C THR A 131 9.24 -32.69 2.97
N ALA A 132 10.16 -32.14 3.77
CA ALA A 132 10.22 -30.69 4.05
C ALA A 132 10.39 -29.90 2.75
N LEU A 133 11.32 -30.33 1.88
CA LEU A 133 11.52 -29.73 0.56
C LEU A 133 10.24 -29.70 -0.28
N LYS A 134 9.48 -30.81 -0.29
CA LYS A 134 8.22 -30.91 -1.04
C LYS A 134 7.19 -29.93 -0.51
N GLN A 135 7.06 -29.77 0.80
CA GLN A 135 6.12 -28.81 1.40
C GLN A 135 6.54 -27.36 1.11
N LEU A 136 7.83 -27.03 1.25
CA LEU A 136 8.33 -25.68 0.94
C LEU A 136 8.13 -25.31 -0.53
N LYS A 137 8.39 -26.23 -1.47
CA LYS A 137 8.07 -26.00 -2.90
C LYS A 137 6.58 -25.78 -3.14
N PHE A 138 5.73 -26.51 -2.43
CA PHE A 138 4.28 -26.32 -2.54
C PHE A 138 3.86 -24.93 -2.04
N LEU A 139 4.43 -24.47 -0.91
CA LEU A 139 4.19 -23.13 -0.37
C LEU A 139 4.75 -22.02 -1.27
N GLU A 140 5.93 -22.21 -1.86
CA GLU A 140 6.55 -21.23 -2.76
C GLU A 140 5.67 -20.97 -3.98
N ASN A 141 5.09 -22.04 -4.55
CA ASN A 141 4.19 -21.98 -5.71
C ASN A 141 2.90 -21.20 -5.48
N LEU A 142 2.68 -20.64 -4.28
CA LEU A 142 1.60 -19.71 -3.99
C LEU A 142 1.61 -18.50 -4.93
N ILE A 143 2.78 -17.95 -5.29
CA ILE A 143 2.87 -16.77 -6.17
C ILE A 143 2.40 -17.04 -7.60
N HIS A 144 2.38 -18.32 -8.02
CA HIS A 144 1.94 -18.71 -9.35
C HIS A 144 0.43 -19.00 -9.42
N GLN A 145 -0.30 -18.82 -8.31
CA GLN A 145 -1.75 -18.94 -8.30
C GLN A 145 -2.43 -17.68 -8.84
N PRO A 146 -3.71 -17.77 -9.25
CA PRO A 146 -4.50 -16.59 -9.62
C PRO A 146 -4.46 -15.52 -8.52
N LYS A 147 -4.40 -14.24 -8.89
CA LYS A 147 -4.28 -13.11 -7.94
C LYS A 147 -5.37 -13.14 -6.87
N GLU A 148 -6.57 -13.55 -7.26
CA GLU A 148 -7.74 -13.69 -6.40
C GLU A 148 -7.53 -14.75 -5.29
N TRP A 149 -6.73 -15.78 -5.57
CA TRP A 149 -6.42 -16.86 -4.64
C TRP A 149 -5.33 -16.46 -3.67
N ILE A 150 -4.34 -15.69 -4.14
CA ILE A 150 -3.17 -15.27 -3.34
C ILE A 150 -3.61 -14.54 -2.06
N SER A 151 -4.51 -13.56 -2.16
CA SER A 151 -5.01 -12.82 -0.99
C SER A 151 -5.63 -13.73 0.07
N GLY A 152 -6.55 -14.61 -0.35
CA GLY A 152 -7.22 -15.54 0.56
C GLY A 152 -6.28 -16.55 1.18
N ALA A 153 -5.32 -17.05 0.39
CA ALA A 153 -4.30 -17.98 0.85
C ALA A 153 -3.33 -17.33 1.85
N LYS A 154 -2.87 -16.09 1.62
CA LYS A 154 -2.03 -15.33 2.57
C LYS A 154 -2.74 -15.15 3.91
N LEU A 155 -4.00 -14.73 3.89
CA LEU A 155 -4.80 -14.60 5.11
C LEU A 155 -4.91 -15.96 5.83
N LYS A 156 -5.10 -17.04 5.08
CA LYS A 156 -5.17 -18.38 5.64
C LYS A 156 -3.85 -18.85 6.27
N LEU A 157 -2.73 -18.55 5.64
CA LEU A 157 -1.39 -18.81 6.18
C LEU A 157 -1.17 -18.03 7.50
N ALA A 158 -1.59 -16.76 7.53
CA ALA A 158 -1.52 -15.92 8.73
C ALA A 158 -2.37 -16.49 9.89
N GLU A 159 -3.62 -16.89 9.62
CA GLU A 159 -4.49 -17.59 10.60
C GLU A 159 -3.85 -18.86 11.17
N LYS A 160 -3.03 -19.53 10.37
CA LYS A 160 -2.35 -20.80 10.70
C LYS A 160 -0.94 -20.60 11.27
N LYS A 161 -0.61 -19.38 11.70
CA LYS A 161 0.68 -19.06 12.32
C LYS A 161 1.88 -19.38 11.43
N PHE A 162 1.72 -19.18 10.12
CA PHE A 162 2.84 -19.29 9.19
C PHE A 162 4.03 -18.40 9.57
N PRO A 163 3.86 -17.13 10.00
CA PRO A 163 5.00 -16.29 10.38
C PRO A 163 5.87 -16.92 11.48
N GLU A 164 5.26 -17.46 12.54
CA GLU A 164 5.95 -18.12 13.65
C GLU A 164 6.69 -19.38 13.19
N LEU A 165 6.04 -20.18 12.34
CA LEU A 165 6.66 -21.38 11.77
C LEU A 165 7.84 -21.00 10.86
N ALA A 166 7.67 -20.02 9.99
CA ALA A 166 8.70 -19.55 9.08
C ALA A 166 9.91 -19.01 9.85
N MET A 167 9.70 -18.20 10.90
CA MET A 167 10.79 -17.74 11.78
C MET A 167 11.55 -18.90 12.41
N THR A 168 10.83 -19.90 12.92
CA THR A 168 11.43 -21.09 13.53
C THR A 168 12.32 -21.83 12.52
N LEU A 169 11.81 -22.03 11.30
CA LEU A 169 12.56 -22.70 10.22
C LEU A 169 13.77 -21.88 9.75
N MET A 170 13.61 -20.57 9.57
CA MET A 170 14.71 -19.66 9.18
C MET A 170 15.84 -19.69 10.22
N GLY A 171 15.49 -19.66 11.52
CA GLY A 171 16.45 -19.83 12.62
C GLY A 171 17.20 -21.16 12.55
N ILE A 172 16.48 -22.28 12.37
CA ILE A 172 17.08 -23.61 12.25
C ILE A 172 18.03 -23.70 11.05
N TYR A 173 17.63 -23.18 9.88
CA TYR A 173 18.48 -23.23 8.69
C TYR A 173 19.71 -22.33 8.81
N LYS A 174 19.59 -21.19 9.48
CA LYS A 174 20.72 -20.33 9.82
C LYS A 174 21.73 -21.06 10.70
N GLU A 175 21.30 -21.68 11.81
CA GLU A 175 22.17 -22.44 12.73
C GLU A 175 22.87 -23.62 12.05
N LYS A 176 22.20 -24.25 11.08
CA LYS A 176 22.74 -25.39 10.30
C LYS A 176 23.75 -24.99 9.23
N GLY A 177 24.08 -23.71 9.12
CA GLY A 177 25.02 -23.18 8.14
C GLY A 177 24.35 -23.03 6.78
N LEU A 178 23.54 -21.97 6.66
CA LEU A 178 22.73 -21.62 5.49
C LEU A 178 23.51 -21.68 4.16
N MET A 179 24.81 -21.40 4.19
CA MET A 179 25.71 -21.39 3.02
C MET A 179 26.59 -22.63 2.88
N VAL A 180 26.84 -23.33 3.99
CA VAL A 180 27.81 -24.43 4.06
C VAL A 180 27.22 -25.69 3.42
N ARG A 181 25.96 -25.99 3.70
CA ARG A 181 25.33 -27.24 3.28
C ARG A 181 24.36 -26.97 2.13
N ARG A 182 24.64 -27.53 0.95
CA ARG A 182 23.81 -27.36 -0.26
C ARG A 182 22.33 -27.66 -0.01
N ILE A 183 22.02 -28.70 0.76
CA ILE A 183 20.63 -29.07 1.06
C ILE A 183 19.93 -27.99 1.91
N VAL A 184 20.63 -27.43 2.89
CA VAL A 184 20.10 -26.35 3.76
C VAL A 184 19.87 -25.09 2.94
N PHE A 185 20.81 -24.73 2.06
CA PHE A 185 20.65 -23.58 1.15
C PHE A 185 19.37 -23.69 0.31
N VAL A 186 19.12 -24.85 -0.32
CA VAL A 186 17.94 -25.04 -1.18
C VAL A 186 16.64 -24.93 -0.39
N HIS A 187 16.57 -25.43 0.84
CA HIS A 187 15.39 -25.25 1.67
C HIS A 187 15.23 -23.80 2.12
N SER A 188 16.34 -23.14 2.44
CA SER A 188 16.36 -21.74 2.88
C SER A 188 15.83 -20.83 1.77
N ILE A 189 16.33 -20.96 0.53
CA ILE A 189 15.87 -20.07 -0.54
C ILE A 189 14.38 -20.21 -0.81
N LEU A 190 13.85 -21.44 -0.81
CA LEU A 190 12.41 -21.67 -0.95
C LEU A 190 11.62 -21.03 0.20
N LEU A 191 12.12 -21.15 1.43
CA LEU A 191 11.47 -20.53 2.59
C LEU A 191 11.52 -18.99 2.51
N TYR A 192 12.64 -18.41 2.11
CA TYR A 192 12.77 -16.95 1.91
C TYR A 192 11.84 -16.46 0.80
N ASN A 193 11.74 -17.19 -0.30
CA ASN A 193 10.76 -16.90 -1.36
C ASN A 193 9.33 -16.99 -0.81
N CYS A 194 9.00 -18.01 -0.01
CA CYS A 194 7.69 -18.11 0.64
C CYS A 194 7.41 -16.88 1.52
N VAL A 195 8.40 -16.43 2.29
CA VAL A 195 8.28 -15.28 3.18
C VAL A 195 8.16 -13.97 2.40
N ALA A 196 8.98 -13.75 1.38
CA ALA A 196 8.89 -12.60 0.49
C ALA A 196 7.53 -12.54 -0.21
N ASN A 197 7.06 -13.67 -0.73
CA ASN A 197 5.74 -13.80 -1.33
C ASN A 197 4.64 -13.52 -0.31
N PHE A 198 4.76 -14.03 0.92
CA PHE A 198 3.79 -13.83 1.99
C PHE A 198 3.69 -12.36 2.42
N THR A 199 4.82 -11.65 2.53
CA THR A 199 4.87 -10.24 2.93
C THR A 199 4.52 -9.26 1.82
N ASP A 200 4.46 -9.69 0.55
CA ASP A 200 4.08 -8.81 -0.55
C ASP A 200 2.71 -8.14 -0.33
N GLY A 201 2.70 -6.81 -0.45
CA GLY A 201 1.64 -5.92 -0.02
C GLY A 201 0.45 -5.77 -0.98
N GLU A 202 0.49 -6.33 -2.20
CA GLU A 202 -0.59 -6.17 -3.20
C GLU A 202 -1.98 -6.53 -2.63
N PHE A 203 -2.02 -7.44 -1.65
CA PHE A 203 -3.25 -7.97 -1.05
C PHE A 203 -3.43 -7.66 0.44
N ASP A 204 -2.54 -6.87 1.04
CA ASP A 204 -2.51 -6.55 2.48
C ASP A 204 -2.63 -5.04 2.69
N LYS A 205 -3.77 -4.46 2.26
CA LYS A 205 -4.01 -3.01 2.27
C LYS A 205 -3.93 -2.39 3.66
N GLU A 206 -4.42 -3.09 4.67
CA GLU A 206 -4.40 -2.64 6.08
C GLU A 206 -3.06 -2.95 6.78
N GLY A 207 -2.19 -3.70 6.10
CA GLY A 207 -0.89 -4.10 6.63
C GLY A 207 -0.96 -5.14 7.74
N LEU A 208 -2.10 -5.83 7.92
CA LEU A 208 -2.31 -6.77 9.02
C LEU A 208 -1.33 -7.95 8.96
N ILE A 209 -1.14 -8.51 7.76
CA ILE A 209 -0.27 -9.68 7.56
C ILE A 209 1.18 -9.31 7.82
N ARG A 210 1.62 -8.17 7.28
CA ARG A 210 2.96 -7.64 7.50
C ARG A 210 3.20 -7.20 8.95
N LYS A 211 2.21 -6.64 9.64
CA LYS A 211 2.29 -6.34 11.08
C LYS A 211 2.52 -7.62 11.91
N GLN A 212 1.74 -8.67 11.66
CA GLN A 212 1.97 -9.98 12.30
C GLN A 212 3.36 -10.56 11.99
N ALA A 213 3.83 -10.39 10.75
CA ALA A 213 5.19 -10.79 10.35
C ALA A 213 6.29 -9.99 11.07
N ALA A 214 6.08 -8.69 11.31
CA ALA A 214 7.00 -7.86 12.08
C ALA A 214 7.01 -8.29 13.55
N ASP A 215 5.84 -8.55 14.15
CA ASP A 215 5.71 -8.96 15.55
C ASP A 215 6.49 -10.25 15.89
N VAL A 216 6.68 -11.13 14.90
CA VAL A 216 7.48 -12.36 15.07
C VAL A 216 8.98 -12.18 14.79
N GLY A 217 9.40 -11.01 14.30
CA GLY A 217 10.81 -10.66 14.10
C GLY A 217 11.34 -10.78 12.67
N PHE A 218 10.48 -10.75 11.63
CA PHE A 218 10.95 -10.87 10.24
C PHE A 218 11.92 -9.75 9.83
N ILE A 219 11.70 -8.52 10.29
CA ILE A 219 12.54 -7.35 9.93
C ILE A 219 13.93 -7.52 10.54
N GLU A 220 13.97 -7.79 11.84
CA GLU A 220 15.19 -7.98 12.63
C GLU A 220 16.01 -9.14 12.07
N PHE A 221 15.36 -10.25 11.72
CA PHE A 221 16.04 -11.39 11.15
C PHE A 221 16.61 -11.09 9.75
N ALA A 222 15.85 -10.44 8.87
CA ALA A 222 16.34 -10.06 7.55
C ALA A 222 17.51 -9.07 7.65
N VAL A 223 17.45 -8.09 8.54
CA VAL A 223 18.55 -7.15 8.79
C VAL A 223 19.76 -7.85 9.38
N GLU A 224 19.58 -8.81 10.30
CA GLU A 224 20.68 -9.61 10.84
C GLU A 224 21.41 -10.41 9.75
N ILE A 225 20.65 -10.96 8.79
CA ILE A 225 21.20 -11.68 7.63
C ILE A 225 22.01 -10.74 6.74
N LEU A 226 21.52 -9.53 6.49
CA LEU A 226 22.24 -8.49 5.74
C LEU A 226 23.48 -7.98 6.49
N ASN A 227 23.44 -7.95 7.83
CA ASN A 227 24.57 -7.53 8.65
C ASN A 227 25.65 -8.62 8.81
N ASN A 228 25.52 -9.77 8.15
CA ASN A 228 26.53 -10.82 8.20
C ASN A 228 27.83 -10.35 7.51
N PRO A 229 28.96 -10.20 8.25
CA PRO A 229 30.19 -9.67 7.68
C PRO A 229 30.71 -10.50 6.52
N SER A 230 30.51 -11.82 6.56
CA SER A 230 30.95 -12.71 5.48
C SER A 230 30.23 -12.42 4.16
N TYR A 231 28.97 -11.97 4.22
CA TYR A 231 28.18 -11.65 3.04
C TYR A 231 28.61 -10.31 2.47
N SER A 232 28.70 -9.27 3.32
CA SER A 232 29.18 -7.95 2.90
C SER A 232 30.59 -8.02 2.30
N GLU A 233 31.52 -8.72 2.94
CA GLU A 233 32.89 -8.90 2.42
C GLU A 233 32.93 -9.66 1.10
N SER A 234 32.11 -10.71 0.96
CA SER A 234 32.05 -11.48 -0.29
C SER A 234 31.48 -10.65 -1.43
N LEU A 235 30.49 -9.79 -1.16
CA LEU A 235 29.87 -8.90 -2.15
C LEU A 235 30.74 -7.68 -2.50
N LYS A 236 31.62 -7.25 -1.57
CA LYS A 236 32.61 -6.19 -1.82
C LYS A 236 33.77 -6.66 -2.71
N LYS A 237 34.02 -7.97 -2.82
CA LYS A 237 35.02 -8.52 -3.74
C LYS A 237 34.54 -8.31 -5.17
N SER A 238 35.13 -7.35 -5.87
CA SER A 238 34.99 -7.24 -7.31
C SER A 238 35.61 -8.50 -7.95
N TYR A 239 34.78 -9.32 -8.59
CA TYR A 239 35.28 -10.43 -9.39
C TYR A 239 35.79 -9.84 -10.72
N VAL A 240 37.09 -9.55 -10.78
CA VAL A 240 37.77 -9.39 -12.07
C VAL A 240 37.95 -10.80 -12.62
N ILE A 241 37.06 -11.17 -13.54
CA ILE A 241 37.03 -12.51 -14.11
C ILE A 241 38.02 -12.56 -15.27
N GLU A 242 39.29 -12.84 -14.95
CA GLU A 242 40.32 -13.05 -15.99
C GLU A 242 40.06 -14.33 -16.80
N ASN A 243 39.40 -15.33 -16.21
CA ASN A 243 39.01 -16.57 -16.88
C ASN A 243 37.64 -17.09 -16.40
N PRO A 244 36.54 -16.83 -17.14
CA PRO A 244 35.18 -17.22 -16.77
C PRO A 244 35.01 -18.72 -16.54
N ALA A 245 35.69 -19.56 -17.33
CA ALA A 245 35.57 -21.00 -17.22
C ALA A 245 36.10 -21.54 -15.88
N LYS A 246 37.16 -20.92 -15.34
CA LYS A 246 37.69 -21.28 -14.01
C LYS A 246 36.81 -20.75 -12.88
N VAL A 247 36.23 -19.56 -13.05
CA VAL A 247 35.46 -18.89 -11.99
C VAL A 247 34.06 -19.48 -11.86
N ILE A 248 33.31 -19.67 -12.96
CA ILE A 248 31.88 -20.03 -12.90
C ILE A 248 31.64 -21.44 -12.33
N GLY A 249 32.61 -22.34 -12.48
CA GLY A 249 32.56 -23.68 -11.87
C GLY A 249 33.01 -23.73 -10.40
N SER A 250 33.70 -22.69 -9.93
CA SER A 250 34.33 -22.66 -8.61
C SER A 250 33.29 -22.67 -7.49
N ASP A 251 33.67 -23.24 -6.35
CA ASP A 251 32.82 -23.21 -5.16
C ASP A 251 32.64 -21.79 -4.63
N ASP A 252 33.63 -20.91 -4.81
CA ASP A 252 33.56 -19.50 -4.46
C ASP A 252 32.46 -18.78 -5.25
N PHE A 253 32.37 -19.00 -6.56
CA PHE A 253 31.33 -18.41 -7.40
C PHE A 253 29.94 -18.95 -7.06
N LYS A 254 29.81 -20.26 -6.82
CA LYS A 254 28.55 -20.84 -6.35
C LYS A 254 28.13 -20.27 -5.00
N ASN A 255 29.08 -20.08 -4.09
CA ASN A 255 28.80 -19.47 -2.79
C ASN A 255 28.42 -17.99 -2.93
N TYR A 256 29.08 -17.26 -3.82
CA TYR A 256 28.74 -15.89 -4.16
C TYR A 256 27.30 -15.77 -4.70
N GLN A 257 26.93 -16.63 -5.65
CA GLN A 257 25.56 -16.74 -6.15
C GLN A 257 24.58 -16.95 -4.99
N LYS A 258 24.82 -17.96 -4.15
CA LYS A 258 23.97 -18.22 -2.98
C LYS A 258 23.78 -16.96 -2.13
N ILE A 259 24.87 -16.22 -1.85
CA ILE A 259 24.83 -15.00 -1.02
C ILE A 259 23.91 -13.97 -1.66
N LEU A 260 24.06 -13.73 -2.95
CA LEU A 260 23.21 -12.80 -3.70
C LEU A 260 21.74 -13.15 -3.58
N TRP A 261 21.36 -14.42 -3.78
CA TRP A 261 19.96 -14.86 -3.67
C TRP A 261 19.35 -14.58 -2.29
N ILE A 262 20.09 -14.85 -1.22
CA ILE A 262 19.59 -14.62 0.16
C ILE A 262 19.51 -13.12 0.48
N VAL A 263 20.51 -12.35 0.06
CA VAL A 263 20.52 -10.90 0.23
C VAL A 263 19.36 -10.27 -0.52
N ASP A 264 19.14 -10.67 -1.77
CA ASP A 264 18.02 -10.22 -2.60
C ASP A 264 16.68 -10.52 -1.92
N SER A 265 16.43 -11.78 -1.55
CA SER A 265 15.17 -12.14 -0.87
C SER A 265 15.00 -11.41 0.48
N SER A 266 16.08 -11.20 1.23
CA SER A 266 16.03 -10.44 2.50
C SER A 266 15.63 -9.00 2.26
N LEU A 267 16.21 -8.36 1.24
CA LEU A 267 15.85 -7.00 0.85
C LEU A 267 14.43 -6.90 0.30
N THR A 268 13.95 -7.89 -0.45
CA THR A 268 12.55 -7.96 -0.90
C THR A 268 11.59 -8.02 0.29
N ILE A 269 11.90 -8.84 1.30
CA ILE A 269 11.11 -8.89 2.55
C ILE A 269 11.09 -7.51 3.20
N LEU A 270 12.24 -6.86 3.35
CA LEU A 270 12.33 -5.52 3.94
C LEU A 270 11.57 -4.47 3.12
N TYR A 271 11.65 -4.50 1.80
CA TYR A 271 10.91 -3.61 0.90
C TYR A 271 9.39 -3.74 1.09
N ASN A 272 8.91 -4.97 1.10
CA ASN A 272 7.49 -5.25 1.31
C ASN A 272 6.99 -4.71 2.66
N MET A 273 7.80 -4.83 3.70
CA MET A 273 7.48 -4.40 5.07
C MET A 273 7.61 -2.88 5.26
N ALA A 274 8.58 -2.24 4.59
CA ALA A 274 8.86 -0.81 4.69
C ALA A 274 7.71 0.08 4.19
N ASN A 275 6.81 -0.47 3.37
CA ASN A 275 5.61 0.21 2.90
C ASN A 275 4.53 0.42 3.99
N ILE A 276 4.75 -0.05 5.22
CA ILE A 276 3.88 0.21 6.38
C ILE A 276 4.57 1.21 7.31
N PRO A 277 4.07 2.46 7.41
CA PRO A 277 4.69 3.49 8.25
C PRO A 277 4.87 3.09 9.72
N GLU A 278 3.94 2.32 10.28
CA GLU A 278 3.99 1.88 11.68
C GLU A 278 5.15 0.94 11.96
N LEU A 279 5.65 0.24 10.93
CA LEU A 279 6.76 -0.70 11.09
C LEU A 279 8.12 -0.03 11.12
N LYS A 280 8.22 1.28 10.85
CA LYS A 280 9.49 2.03 10.90
C LYS A 280 10.21 1.89 12.24
N ILE A 281 9.50 1.67 13.34
CA ILE A 281 10.11 1.46 14.66
C ILE A 281 11.04 0.25 14.67
N HIS A 282 10.62 -0.88 14.09
CA HIS A 282 11.42 -2.10 13.99
C HIS A 282 12.70 -1.87 13.17
N PHE A 283 12.60 -1.16 12.04
CA PHE A 283 13.76 -0.81 11.22
C PHE A 283 14.79 0.04 11.98
N ARG A 284 14.33 0.96 12.83
CA ARG A 284 15.22 1.78 13.67
C ARG A 284 15.90 0.95 14.76
N GLU A 285 15.13 0.09 15.44
CA GLU A 285 15.64 -0.75 16.54
C GLU A 285 16.76 -1.69 16.10
N CYS A 286 16.73 -2.18 14.85
CA CYS A 286 17.77 -3.03 14.28
C CYS A 286 18.83 -2.30 13.44
N ASN A 287 18.86 -0.96 13.43
CA ASN A 287 19.78 -0.16 12.61
C ASN A 287 19.77 -0.57 11.11
N ALA A 288 18.57 -0.76 10.57
CA ALA A 288 18.38 -1.25 9.22
C ALA A 288 18.91 -0.26 8.16
N VAL A 289 18.78 1.04 8.40
CA VAL A 289 19.20 2.11 7.48
C VAL A 289 20.68 1.98 7.14
N THR A 290 21.54 1.93 8.15
CA THR A 290 23.00 1.79 7.96
C THR A 290 23.34 0.49 7.22
N THR A 291 22.67 -0.60 7.60
CA THR A 291 22.91 -1.93 7.03
C THR A 291 22.54 -1.97 5.54
N ILE A 292 21.34 -1.48 5.17
CA ILE A 292 20.84 -1.46 3.79
C ILE A 292 21.66 -0.48 2.92
N ALA A 293 22.10 0.66 3.48
CA ALA A 293 22.89 1.65 2.75
C ALA A 293 24.18 1.06 2.17
N GLU A 294 24.82 0.08 2.82
CA GLU A 294 26.02 -0.57 2.27
C GLU A 294 25.75 -1.34 0.97
N TYR A 295 24.54 -1.85 0.77
CA TYR A 295 24.16 -2.60 -0.43
C TYR A 295 23.89 -1.70 -1.65
N THR A 296 23.64 -0.41 -1.43
CA THR A 296 23.57 0.58 -2.51
C THR A 296 24.93 0.77 -3.21
N LYS A 297 26.03 0.51 -2.48
CA LYS A 297 27.42 0.71 -2.90
C LYS A 297 28.02 -0.50 -3.63
N LEU A 298 27.23 -1.55 -3.90
CA LEU A 298 27.72 -2.69 -4.66
C LEU A 298 28.10 -2.26 -6.07
N LYS A 299 29.30 -2.64 -6.50
CA LYS A 299 29.80 -2.32 -7.84
C LYS A 299 29.11 -3.22 -8.86
N SER A 300 28.63 -2.62 -9.96
CA SER A 300 28.07 -3.34 -11.11
C SER A 300 29.11 -3.77 -12.15
N GLU A 301 30.39 -3.77 -11.78
CA GLU A 301 31.48 -4.03 -12.71
C GLU A 301 31.92 -5.49 -12.63
N THR A 302 31.20 -6.38 -13.31
CA THR A 302 31.82 -7.57 -13.92
C THR A 302 32.33 -7.19 -15.30
N VAL A 303 33.55 -6.64 -15.38
CA VAL A 303 34.17 -6.32 -16.66
C VAL A 303 34.75 -7.60 -17.27
N CYS A 304 34.14 -8.05 -18.35
CA CYS A 304 34.65 -9.14 -19.17
C CYS A 304 35.41 -8.52 -20.37
N THR A 305 36.73 -8.38 -20.29
CA THR A 305 37.45 -7.47 -21.19
C THR A 305 37.80 -8.00 -22.57
N GLN A 306 37.73 -9.31 -22.87
CA GLN A 306 38.02 -9.86 -24.21
C GLN A 306 37.85 -11.39 -24.23
N PHE A 307 36.88 -11.93 -24.99
CA PHE A 307 36.82 -13.36 -25.29
C PHE A 307 36.39 -13.62 -26.74
N GLU A 308 36.91 -14.69 -27.33
CA GLU A 308 36.38 -15.26 -28.56
C GLU A 308 35.01 -15.89 -28.27
N GLU A 309 34.00 -15.56 -29.07
CA GLU A 309 32.65 -16.12 -28.92
C GLU A 309 32.60 -17.62 -29.26
N THR A 310 32.79 -18.48 -28.26
CA THR A 310 32.43 -19.91 -28.32
C THR A 310 31.06 -20.16 -27.69
N PRO A 311 30.35 -21.26 -28.01
CA PRO A 311 29.10 -21.63 -27.34
C PRO A 311 29.20 -21.68 -25.80
N GLU A 312 30.31 -22.17 -25.27
CA GLU A 312 30.59 -22.22 -23.83
C GLU A 312 30.75 -20.80 -23.26
N THR A 313 31.47 -19.91 -23.95
CA THR A 313 31.57 -18.50 -23.53
C THR A 313 30.21 -17.79 -23.56
N LYS A 314 29.29 -18.17 -24.47
CA LYS A 314 27.92 -17.62 -24.48
C LYS A 314 27.12 -18.01 -23.26
N GLU A 315 27.15 -19.28 -22.84
CA GLU A 315 26.49 -19.73 -21.60
C GLU A 315 27.09 -19.01 -20.37
N TYR A 316 28.41 -18.80 -20.36
CA TYR A 316 29.08 -18.07 -19.30
C TYR A 316 28.69 -16.60 -19.24
N MET A 317 28.66 -15.91 -20.38
CA MET A 317 28.19 -14.52 -20.46
C MET A 317 26.75 -14.38 -20.00
N LEU A 318 25.88 -15.35 -20.32
CA LEU A 318 24.50 -15.36 -19.84
C LEU A 318 24.44 -15.42 -18.30
N ARG A 319 25.20 -16.32 -17.67
CA ARG A 319 25.24 -16.43 -16.20
C ARG A 319 25.85 -15.20 -15.52
N LEU A 320 26.81 -14.55 -16.15
CA LEU A 320 27.38 -13.29 -15.65
C LEU A 320 26.37 -12.15 -15.75
N ASN A 321 25.60 -12.10 -16.84
CA ASN A 321 24.52 -11.13 -16.98
C ASN A 321 23.42 -11.37 -15.92
N GLU A 322 23.01 -12.62 -15.69
CA GLU A 322 22.06 -12.96 -14.61
C GLU A 322 22.56 -12.50 -13.24
N LEU A 323 23.85 -12.66 -12.95
CA LEU A 323 24.43 -12.18 -11.72
C LEU A 323 24.43 -10.66 -11.62
N GLN A 324 24.77 -9.99 -12.72
CA GLN A 324 24.76 -8.54 -12.80
C GLN A 324 23.34 -7.98 -12.59
N ASP A 325 22.35 -8.68 -13.11
CA ASP A 325 20.94 -8.37 -12.93
C ASP A 325 20.51 -8.51 -11.47
N ILE A 326 20.93 -9.57 -10.78
CA ILE A 326 20.65 -9.73 -9.33
C ILE A 326 21.36 -8.64 -8.51
N ILE A 327 22.61 -8.29 -8.83
CA ILE A 327 23.33 -7.20 -8.14
C ILE A 327 22.58 -5.87 -8.33
N ASN A 328 22.12 -5.60 -9.55
CA ASN A 328 21.35 -4.39 -9.83
C ASN A 328 20.00 -4.41 -9.11
N ALA A 329 19.31 -5.56 -9.06
CA ALA A 329 18.09 -5.75 -8.28
C ALA A 329 18.33 -5.41 -6.80
N ILE A 330 19.38 -5.95 -6.18
CA ILE A 330 19.78 -5.66 -4.80
C ILE A 330 19.98 -4.15 -4.58
N ARG A 331 20.71 -3.48 -5.48
CA ARG A 331 20.98 -2.03 -5.38
C ARG A 331 19.69 -1.23 -5.48
N VAL A 332 18.84 -1.55 -6.45
CA VAL A 332 17.56 -0.88 -6.68
C VAL A 332 16.65 -1.09 -5.47
N THR A 333 16.44 -2.34 -5.03
CA THR A 333 15.62 -2.66 -3.86
C THR A 333 16.11 -1.90 -2.62
N SER A 334 17.42 -1.87 -2.38
CA SER A 334 18.01 -1.11 -1.26
C SER A 334 17.63 0.37 -1.32
N CYS A 335 17.69 0.98 -2.51
CA CYS A 335 17.31 2.37 -2.71
C CYS A 335 15.82 2.65 -2.68
N LEU A 336 14.98 1.66 -2.95
CA LEU A 336 13.54 1.78 -2.76
C LEU A 336 13.15 1.65 -1.28
N VAL A 337 13.88 0.83 -0.52
CA VAL A 337 13.65 0.64 0.93
C VAL A 337 14.05 1.88 1.72
N LEU A 338 15.24 2.44 1.47
CA LEU A 338 15.83 3.50 2.29
C LEU A 338 14.91 4.72 2.50
N PRO A 339 14.33 5.35 1.47
CA PRO A 339 13.43 6.50 1.63
C PRO A 339 12.18 6.19 2.45
N LEU A 340 11.74 4.93 2.45
CA LEU A 340 10.58 4.50 3.22
C LEU A 340 10.86 4.48 4.72
N ILE A 341 12.09 4.12 5.11
CA ILE A 341 12.45 3.87 6.52
C ILE A 341 13.25 5.01 7.17
N MET A 342 13.91 5.86 6.37
CA MET A 342 14.79 6.91 6.85
C MET A 342 14.07 8.13 7.45
N ASN A 343 14.68 8.67 8.50
CA ASN A 343 14.33 9.97 9.07
C ASN A 343 14.98 11.14 8.31
N GLU A 344 14.58 12.37 8.62
CA GLU A 344 15.13 13.59 7.99
C GLU A 344 16.60 13.83 8.36
N ASP A 345 17.05 13.39 9.53
CA ASP A 345 18.43 13.53 10.00
C ASP A 345 19.41 12.53 9.37
N GLU A 346 18.88 11.46 8.76
CA GLU A 346 19.65 10.40 8.11
C GLU A 346 19.91 10.65 6.62
N ASP A 347 19.38 11.75 6.05
CA ASP A 347 19.45 12.08 4.62
C ASP A 347 20.89 12.04 4.03
N ASN A 348 21.92 12.22 4.87
CA ASN A 348 23.33 12.06 4.49
C ASN A 348 23.68 10.66 3.97
N LEU A 349 22.98 9.62 4.42
CA LEU A 349 23.22 8.24 4.00
C LEU A 349 22.73 8.01 2.56
N LEU A 350 21.66 8.70 2.14
CA LEU A 350 21.23 8.71 0.73
C LEU A 350 22.22 9.47 -0.16
N ALA A 351 22.83 10.55 0.35
CA ALA A 351 23.87 11.26 -0.39
C ALA A 351 25.15 10.41 -0.61
N GLN A 352 25.33 9.31 0.11
CA GLN A 352 26.40 8.34 -0.18
C GLN A 352 25.99 7.33 -1.27
N ALA A 353 24.70 7.21 -1.58
CA ALA A 353 24.15 6.39 -2.65
C ALA A 353 24.11 7.12 -4.00
N ASN A 354 25.03 8.07 -4.24
CA ASN A 354 25.10 8.90 -5.45
C ASN A 354 25.12 8.10 -6.76
N GLU A 355 25.56 6.84 -6.74
CA GLU A 355 25.58 5.97 -7.92
C GLU A 355 24.23 5.30 -8.22
N VAL A 356 23.30 5.22 -7.26
CA VAL A 356 22.06 4.47 -7.45
C VAL A 356 20.94 5.32 -8.04
N LEU A 357 20.93 6.63 -7.80
CA LEU A 357 19.95 7.49 -8.45
C LEU A 357 20.12 7.51 -9.99
N PRO A 358 21.34 7.63 -10.55
CA PRO A 358 21.58 7.41 -11.98
C PRO A 358 21.11 6.03 -12.47
N LEU A 359 21.28 4.97 -11.67
CA LEU A 359 20.78 3.63 -11.99
C LEU A 359 19.24 3.61 -12.08
N LEU A 360 18.55 4.19 -11.09
CA LEU A 360 17.09 4.28 -11.07
C LEU A 360 16.56 5.11 -12.25
N ILE A 361 17.18 6.26 -12.51
CA ILE A 361 16.86 7.11 -13.67
C ILE A 361 17.13 6.37 -14.99
N GLY A 362 18.21 5.59 -15.07
CA GLY A 362 18.54 4.74 -16.21
C GLY A 362 17.47 3.66 -16.43
N LEU A 363 16.99 3.01 -15.36
CA LEU A 363 15.90 2.03 -15.43
C LEU A 363 14.59 2.67 -15.90
N ILE A 364 14.26 3.86 -15.40
CA ILE A 364 13.09 4.62 -15.85
C ILE A 364 13.24 5.03 -17.32
N HIS A 365 14.44 5.43 -17.78
CA HIS A 365 14.71 5.72 -19.20
C HIS A 365 14.54 4.50 -20.10
N MET A 366 14.96 3.31 -19.64
CA MET A 366 14.81 2.07 -20.40
C MET A 366 13.34 1.65 -20.58
N TYR A 367 12.41 2.25 -19.84
CA TYR A 367 10.99 1.90 -19.85
C TYR A 367 10.22 2.20 -21.15
N LYS A 368 10.85 2.71 -22.22
CA LYS A 368 10.15 2.93 -23.51
C LYS A 368 9.89 1.64 -24.33
N LYS A 369 10.23 0.45 -23.83
CA LYS A 369 10.13 -0.83 -24.58
C LYS A 369 9.36 -1.91 -23.81
N ALA A 370 8.05 -1.92 -24.00
CA ALA A 370 7.08 -2.96 -23.59
C ALA A 370 6.88 -3.16 -22.07
N ASP A 371 5.75 -3.80 -21.75
CA ASP A 371 5.12 -4.08 -20.44
C ASP A 371 5.96 -5.00 -19.52
N GLN A 372 7.25 -4.71 -19.39
CA GLN A 372 8.21 -5.53 -18.66
C GLN A 372 8.52 -4.95 -17.28
N ARG A 373 8.48 -5.80 -16.26
CA ARG A 373 9.04 -5.49 -14.93
C ARG A 373 10.57 -5.50 -15.02
N PHE A 374 11.22 -4.42 -14.59
CA PHE A 374 12.67 -4.33 -14.52
C PHE A 374 13.13 -4.79 -13.15
N TYR A 375 13.94 -5.85 -13.09
CA TYR A 375 14.40 -6.44 -11.83
C TYR A 375 13.27 -6.80 -10.85
N GLY A 376 12.09 -7.18 -11.38
CA GLY A 376 10.91 -7.51 -10.59
C GLY A 376 10.01 -6.32 -10.22
N PHE A 377 10.48 -5.09 -10.44
CA PHE A 377 9.74 -3.86 -10.17
C PHE A 377 8.93 -3.39 -11.37
N SER A 378 7.69 -2.97 -11.10
CA SER A 378 6.88 -2.24 -12.06
C SER A 378 7.39 -0.82 -12.25
N PHE A 379 7.03 -0.20 -13.37
CA PHE A 379 7.38 1.20 -13.62
C PHE A 379 6.86 2.15 -12.56
N VAL A 380 5.63 1.92 -12.11
CA VAL A 380 5.00 2.68 -11.03
C VAL A 380 5.86 2.62 -9.76
N GLU A 381 6.36 1.45 -9.37
CA GLU A 381 7.21 1.31 -8.19
C GLU A 381 8.55 2.03 -8.33
N LEU A 382 9.15 2.02 -9.52
CA LEU A 382 10.40 2.75 -9.77
C LEU A 382 10.19 4.28 -9.66
N VAL A 383 9.11 4.79 -10.25
CA VAL A 383 8.77 6.22 -10.19
C VAL A 383 8.31 6.63 -8.79
N GLU A 384 7.55 5.79 -8.08
CA GLU A 384 7.16 6.00 -6.68
C GLU A 384 8.40 6.03 -5.76
N GLY A 385 9.36 5.14 -6.00
CA GLY A 385 10.65 5.18 -5.32
C GLY A 385 11.41 6.48 -5.57
N LEU A 386 11.48 6.89 -6.84
CA LEU A 386 12.11 8.14 -7.23
C LEU A 386 11.44 9.35 -6.54
N SER A 387 10.12 9.40 -6.51
CA SER A 387 9.39 10.51 -5.88
C SER A 387 9.69 10.62 -4.39
N LYS A 388 9.79 9.47 -3.69
CA LYS A 388 10.16 9.41 -2.26
C LYS A 388 11.61 9.80 -2.01
N ILE A 389 12.53 9.43 -2.91
CA ILE A 389 13.94 9.87 -2.85
C ILE A 389 14.03 11.40 -3.00
N MET A 390 13.24 11.99 -3.91
CA MET A 390 13.26 13.42 -4.19
C MET A 390 12.80 14.32 -3.03
N VAL A 391 12.04 13.79 -2.06
CA VAL A 391 11.67 14.55 -0.84
C VAL A 391 12.89 14.87 0.02
N LYS A 392 13.95 14.06 -0.06
CA LYS A 392 15.11 14.16 0.83
C LYS A 392 16.12 15.17 0.27
N GLY A 393 16.30 16.28 0.99
CA GLY A 393 16.81 17.58 0.51
C GLY A 393 18.26 17.65 -0.01
N ARG A 394 18.95 16.52 -0.21
CA ARG A 394 20.32 16.48 -0.74
C ARG A 394 20.46 15.84 -2.12
N MET A 395 19.37 15.39 -2.74
CA MET A 395 19.41 14.76 -4.07
C MET A 395 19.43 15.76 -5.24
N HIS A 396 19.61 17.04 -4.93
CA HIS A 396 19.62 18.18 -5.86
C HIS A 396 20.62 18.07 -7.02
N THR A 397 21.72 17.34 -6.85
CA THR A 397 22.73 17.16 -7.90
C THR A 397 22.27 16.26 -9.03
N CYS A 398 21.22 15.49 -8.81
CA CYS A 398 20.73 14.49 -9.75
C CYS A 398 19.45 14.93 -10.47
N ILE A 399 18.86 16.05 -10.05
CA ILE A 399 17.77 16.70 -10.77
C ILE A 399 18.41 17.51 -11.88
N ASP A 400 18.46 16.92 -13.07
CA ASP A 400 18.89 17.60 -14.29
C ASP A 400 17.74 17.76 -15.29
N LYS A 401 18.00 18.51 -16.36
CA LYS A 401 17.04 18.72 -17.44
C LYS A 401 16.60 17.39 -18.09
N SER A 402 17.44 16.36 -18.11
CA SER A 402 17.12 15.07 -18.70
C SER A 402 16.05 14.34 -17.90
N LEU A 403 16.18 14.34 -16.56
CA LEU A 403 15.20 13.72 -15.67
C LEU A 403 13.87 14.46 -15.70
N VAL A 404 13.87 15.78 -15.67
CA VAL A 404 12.65 16.58 -15.75
C VAL A 404 11.92 16.29 -17.08
N ASN A 405 12.63 16.32 -18.20
CA ASN A 405 12.06 15.99 -19.50
C ASN A 405 11.51 14.56 -19.55
N LEU A 406 12.18 13.59 -18.93
CA LEU A 406 11.69 12.22 -18.83
C LEU A 406 10.36 12.16 -18.08
N LEU A 407 10.25 12.84 -16.92
CA LEU A 407 9.01 12.87 -16.15
C LEU A 407 7.87 13.57 -16.91
N LEU A 408 8.16 14.68 -17.58
CA LEU A 408 7.21 15.37 -18.46
C LEU A 408 6.76 14.49 -19.64
N ASP A 409 7.70 13.78 -20.28
CA ASP A 409 7.41 12.81 -21.33
C ASP A 409 6.44 11.74 -20.83
N ILE A 410 6.73 11.12 -19.67
CA ILE A 410 5.87 10.08 -19.08
C ILE A 410 4.46 10.63 -18.84
N MET A 411 4.38 11.81 -18.26
CA MET A 411 3.14 12.49 -17.92
C MET A 411 2.28 12.83 -19.15
N ASN A 412 2.91 13.13 -20.28
CA ASN A 412 2.23 13.44 -21.54
C ASN A 412 1.88 12.20 -22.39
N THR A 413 2.43 11.02 -22.06
CA THR A 413 2.32 9.81 -22.90
C THR A 413 1.61 8.63 -22.26
N ASN A 414 1.26 8.71 -20.97
CA ASN A 414 0.62 7.62 -20.23
C ASN A 414 -0.71 8.08 -19.62
N ASP A 415 -1.67 7.15 -19.57
CA ASP A 415 -3.00 7.37 -18.98
C ASP A 415 -3.20 6.64 -17.64
N ASP A 416 -2.17 5.94 -17.14
CA ASP A 416 -2.24 5.24 -15.85
C ASP A 416 -2.24 6.26 -14.70
N VAL A 417 -3.40 6.42 -14.06
CA VAL A 417 -3.62 7.36 -12.95
C VAL A 417 -2.59 7.22 -11.84
N LYS A 418 -2.26 5.98 -11.44
CA LYS A 418 -1.33 5.75 -10.32
C LYS A 418 0.10 6.15 -10.72
N LEU A 419 0.48 5.89 -11.96
CA LEU A 419 1.75 6.35 -12.50
C LEU A 419 1.81 7.88 -12.55
N LEU A 420 0.77 8.53 -13.07
CA LEU A 420 0.68 9.99 -13.18
C LEU A 420 0.73 10.66 -11.80
N GLU A 421 0.12 10.06 -10.78
CA GLU A 421 0.25 10.51 -9.38
C GLU A 421 1.70 10.45 -8.90
N CYS A 422 2.41 9.34 -9.16
CA CYS A 422 3.80 9.17 -8.76
C CYS A 422 4.73 10.16 -9.47
N VAL A 423 4.54 10.35 -10.79
CA VAL A 423 5.28 11.33 -11.60
C VAL A 423 5.03 12.75 -11.11
N SER A 424 3.77 13.09 -10.86
CA SER A 424 3.37 14.38 -10.33
C SER A 424 4.02 14.67 -8.99
N SER A 425 4.02 13.68 -8.09
CA SER A 425 4.72 13.75 -6.81
C SER A 425 6.22 13.97 -6.99
N ALA A 426 6.86 13.24 -7.92
CA ALA A 426 8.28 13.40 -8.21
C ALA A 426 8.61 14.82 -8.71
N ILE A 427 7.87 15.35 -9.70
CA ILE A 427 8.05 16.70 -10.23
C ILE A 427 7.85 17.75 -9.13
N LEU A 428 6.81 17.59 -8.32
CA LEU A 428 6.53 18.50 -7.22
C LEU A 428 7.62 18.47 -6.15
N ASN A 429 8.11 17.29 -5.77
CA ASN A 429 9.20 17.18 -4.80
C ASN A 429 10.49 17.79 -5.36
N ALA A 430 10.76 17.59 -6.65
CA ALA A 430 11.88 18.20 -7.34
C ALA A 430 11.76 19.73 -7.44
N SER A 431 10.55 20.30 -7.51
CA SER A 431 10.36 21.74 -7.70
C SER A 431 10.63 22.58 -6.44
N PHE A 432 10.66 21.95 -5.26
CA PHE A 432 11.11 22.59 -4.02
C PHE A 432 12.63 22.72 -3.90
N ASP A 433 13.37 22.26 -4.91
CA ASP A 433 14.82 22.38 -4.97
C ASP A 433 15.27 23.73 -5.55
N GLU A 434 16.16 24.44 -4.87
CA GLU A 434 16.71 25.72 -5.32
C GLU A 434 17.37 25.64 -6.71
N LYS A 435 17.96 24.48 -7.07
CA LYS A 435 18.56 24.28 -8.39
C LYS A 435 17.52 24.00 -9.47
N ALA A 436 16.40 23.38 -9.11
CA ALA A 436 15.31 23.10 -10.04
C ALA A 436 14.62 24.38 -10.53
N LEU A 437 14.62 25.44 -9.70
CA LEU A 437 14.13 26.77 -10.07
C LEU A 437 14.81 27.34 -11.33
N HIS A 438 16.06 26.95 -11.61
CA HIS A 438 16.79 27.42 -12.80
C HIS A 438 16.38 26.74 -14.11
N TYR A 439 15.63 25.64 -14.07
CA TYR A 439 15.24 24.91 -15.28
C TYR A 439 13.90 25.38 -15.86
N ASN A 440 13.28 26.44 -15.32
CA ASN A 440 11.98 26.95 -15.74
C ASN A 440 10.90 25.85 -15.80
N VAL A 441 11.00 24.82 -14.94
CA VAL A 441 10.03 23.70 -14.88
C VAL A 441 8.60 24.23 -14.74
N TRP A 442 8.44 25.36 -14.05
CA TRP A 442 7.16 26.05 -13.87
C TRP A 442 6.59 26.71 -15.14
N MET A 443 7.40 27.13 -16.11
CA MET A 443 6.90 27.71 -17.37
C MET A 443 6.39 26.66 -18.35
N ASP A 444 6.88 25.42 -18.28
CA ASP A 444 6.36 24.31 -19.09
C ASP A 444 5.10 23.68 -18.47
N ILE A 445 4.81 23.93 -17.19
CA ILE A 445 3.55 23.52 -16.53
C ILE A 445 2.33 24.20 -17.18
N ASP A 446 2.49 25.41 -17.72
CA ASP A 446 1.40 26.12 -18.39
C ASP A 446 0.88 25.42 -19.65
N ASN A 447 1.63 24.46 -20.20
CA ASN A 447 1.25 23.63 -21.35
C ASN A 447 0.73 22.24 -20.97
N ILE A 448 0.57 21.96 -19.66
CA ILE A 448 0.15 20.66 -19.15
C ILE A 448 -1.37 20.50 -19.23
N ASN A 449 -1.82 19.36 -19.75
CA ASN A 449 -3.23 19.06 -20.00
C ASN A 449 -4.04 18.88 -18.69
N GLY A 450 -5.34 19.17 -18.68
CA GLY A 450 -6.17 19.22 -17.46
C GLY A 450 -6.15 17.97 -16.57
N GLY A 451 -6.06 16.76 -17.14
CA GLY A 451 -5.99 15.50 -16.37
C GLY A 451 -4.70 15.34 -15.55
N VAL A 452 -3.63 16.05 -15.93
CA VAL A 452 -2.38 16.06 -15.19
C VAL A 452 -2.46 16.97 -13.97
N LEU A 453 -3.12 18.13 -14.07
CA LEU A 453 -3.37 18.99 -12.91
C LEU A 453 -4.26 18.27 -11.88
N GLU A 454 -5.23 17.49 -12.35
CA GLU A 454 -6.02 16.58 -11.50
C GLU A 454 -5.14 15.51 -10.83
N SER A 455 -4.20 14.91 -11.58
CA SER A 455 -3.25 13.92 -11.02
C SER A 455 -2.27 14.55 -10.02
N MET A 456 -1.81 15.79 -10.25
CA MET A 456 -0.99 16.54 -9.30
C MET A 456 -1.75 16.91 -8.03
N ALA A 457 -3.04 17.25 -8.16
CA ALA A 457 -3.93 17.49 -7.03
C ALA A 457 -4.22 16.19 -6.25
N ALA A 458 -4.36 15.05 -6.94
CA ALA A 458 -4.57 13.73 -6.32
C ALA A 458 -3.32 13.20 -5.59
N ALA A 459 -2.14 13.34 -6.21
CA ALA A 459 -0.84 12.96 -5.64
C ALA A 459 -0.51 13.70 -4.33
N LYS A 460 -1.12 14.87 -4.15
CA LYS A 460 -0.95 15.70 -2.96
C LYS A 460 -2.27 15.71 -2.19
N GLN A 461 -2.48 14.75 -1.30
CA GLN A 461 -3.32 14.99 -0.11
C GLN A 461 -2.67 16.02 0.84
N VAL A 462 -2.28 17.19 0.32
CA VAL A 462 -1.78 18.35 1.07
C VAL A 462 -2.45 19.62 0.56
N ASP A 463 -3.48 20.00 1.31
CA ASP A 463 -3.62 21.30 1.96
C ASP A 463 -3.56 22.57 1.07
N PHE A 464 -4.69 22.89 0.42
CA PHE A 464 -5.01 24.26 -0.06
C PHE A 464 -5.42 25.16 1.12
N ALA A 465 -4.52 25.32 2.09
CA ALA A 465 -4.85 25.79 3.44
C ALA A 465 -5.25 27.27 3.57
N THR A 466 -5.02 28.13 2.57
CA THR A 466 -5.20 29.58 2.78
C THR A 466 -6.07 30.30 1.77
N ILE A 467 -6.37 29.70 0.62
CA ILE A 467 -7.19 30.33 -0.42
C ILE A 467 -7.96 29.22 -1.17
N PRO A 468 -9.27 29.37 -1.49
CA PRO A 468 -9.99 28.49 -2.43
C PRO A 468 -9.14 28.20 -3.66
N PHE A 469 -9.14 26.97 -4.19
CA PHE A 469 -8.33 26.62 -5.37
C PHE A 469 -8.48 27.65 -6.49
N GLU A 470 -9.71 28.09 -6.76
CA GLU A 470 -10.04 29.10 -7.76
C GLU A 470 -9.43 30.47 -7.47
N GLU A 471 -9.24 30.81 -6.19
CA GLU A 471 -8.73 32.09 -5.72
C GLU A 471 -7.20 32.04 -5.52
N ALA A 472 -6.62 30.88 -5.17
CA ALA A 472 -5.18 30.61 -5.17
C ALA A 472 -4.65 30.58 -6.61
N PHE A 473 -5.41 29.93 -7.49
CA PHE A 473 -5.17 29.89 -8.93
C PHE A 473 -5.40 31.26 -9.56
N ALA A 474 -6.41 32.03 -9.14
CA ALA A 474 -6.59 33.42 -9.60
C ALA A 474 -5.51 34.39 -9.10
N VAL A 475 -4.96 34.20 -7.89
CA VAL A 475 -3.80 34.96 -7.38
C VAL A 475 -2.54 34.60 -8.16
N LEU A 476 -2.33 33.31 -8.42
CA LEU A 476 -1.22 32.80 -9.25
C LEU A 476 -1.30 33.33 -10.69
N ILE A 477 -2.47 33.29 -11.34
CA ILE A 477 -2.73 33.87 -12.67
C ILE A 477 -2.45 35.37 -12.67
N ARG A 478 -2.86 36.10 -11.62
CA ARG A 478 -2.64 37.54 -11.49
C ARG A 478 -1.17 37.90 -11.29
N GLU A 479 -0.41 37.13 -10.51
CA GLU A 479 1.05 37.31 -10.36
C GLU A 479 1.80 37.01 -11.66
N ILE A 480 1.38 35.96 -12.39
CA ILE A 480 1.91 35.62 -13.72
C ILE A 480 1.61 36.74 -14.74
N GLU A 481 0.41 37.32 -14.74
CA GLU A 481 0.04 38.46 -15.59
C GLU A 481 0.81 39.75 -15.24
N THR A 482 1.10 39.97 -13.95
CA THR A 482 1.87 41.12 -13.48
C THR A 482 3.34 41.01 -13.91
N LEU A 483 3.94 39.82 -13.79
CA LEU A 483 5.30 39.52 -14.27
C LEU A 483 5.41 39.60 -15.81
N ARG A 484 4.34 39.25 -16.53
CA ARG A 484 4.24 39.39 -17.99
C ARG A 484 4.21 40.85 -18.44
N HIS A 485 3.54 41.71 -17.67
CA HIS A 485 3.48 43.16 -17.93
C HIS A 485 4.81 43.88 -17.70
N ASP A 486 5.61 43.39 -16.75
CA ASP A 486 6.95 43.94 -16.46
C ASP A 486 8.02 43.51 -17.48
N LEU A 487 7.76 42.46 -18.27
CA LEU A 487 8.73 41.89 -19.21
C LEU A 487 8.46 42.20 -20.69
N THR A 488 7.33 42.84 -21.04
CA THR A 488 7.06 43.23 -22.44
C THR A 488 6.25 44.52 -22.58
N PRO A 489 6.82 45.62 -23.10
CA PRO A 489 6.04 46.73 -23.62
C PRO A 489 5.62 46.43 -25.08
N GLY A 490 4.37 45.97 -25.24
CA GLY A 490 3.62 46.09 -26.50
C GLY A 490 3.54 44.84 -27.38
N THR A 491 2.37 44.19 -27.45
CA THR A 491 1.40 44.21 -28.59
C THR A 491 0.46 42.99 -28.56
N GLY A 492 -0.85 43.25 -28.56
CA GLY A 492 -1.86 42.47 -29.31
C GLY A 492 -2.47 41.20 -28.70
N PRO A 493 -3.68 40.77 -29.13
CA PRO A 493 -4.81 40.54 -28.22
C PRO A 493 -5.32 39.09 -28.05
N ASN A 494 -5.99 38.91 -26.89
CA ASN A 494 -7.03 37.94 -26.49
C ASN A 494 -7.57 36.94 -27.52
N VAL A 495 -7.47 35.64 -27.20
CA VAL A 495 -8.50 34.63 -27.47
C VAL A 495 -8.42 33.54 -26.39
N LEU A 496 -9.47 33.36 -25.57
CA LEU A 496 -10.16 32.08 -25.35
C LEU A 496 -11.38 32.27 -24.43
N ASP A 497 -12.45 31.59 -24.84
CA ASP A 497 -13.86 31.81 -24.52
C ASP A 497 -14.34 30.98 -23.31
N TYR A 498 -15.40 31.43 -22.65
CA TYR A 498 -15.74 31.21 -21.24
C TYR A 498 -16.65 29.98 -20.96
N ASP A 499 -16.55 28.88 -21.72
CA ASP A 499 -17.57 27.79 -21.65
C ASP A 499 -17.10 26.44 -21.04
N HIS A 500 -15.80 26.27 -20.75
CA HIS A 500 -15.28 25.01 -20.18
C HIS A 500 -15.52 24.86 -18.66
N ALA A 501 -15.66 25.97 -17.94
CA ALA A 501 -15.88 25.96 -16.48
C ALA A 501 -17.25 25.40 -16.07
N LYS A 502 -18.25 25.46 -16.96
CA LYS A 502 -19.62 25.01 -16.70
C LYS A 502 -19.78 23.48 -16.82
N VAL A 503 -19.01 22.88 -17.73
CA VAL A 503 -18.94 21.42 -17.90
C VAL A 503 -18.21 20.78 -16.71
N PHE A 504 -17.14 21.44 -16.22
CA PHE A 504 -16.35 21.03 -15.05
C PHE A 504 -17.18 20.94 -13.76
N LYS A 505 -18.03 21.96 -13.50
CA LYS A 505 -18.87 22.01 -12.29
C LYS A 505 -19.90 20.88 -12.22
N ASN A 506 -20.43 20.46 -13.37
CA ASN A 506 -21.51 19.47 -13.42
C ASN A 506 -21.00 18.02 -13.31
N ALA A 507 -19.79 17.74 -13.82
CA ALA A 507 -19.17 16.42 -13.71
C ALA A 507 -18.67 16.13 -12.27
N TYR A 508 -18.14 17.14 -11.57
CA TYR A 508 -17.65 17.03 -10.19
C TYR A 508 -18.79 16.83 -9.16
N VAL A 509 -19.95 17.48 -9.37
CA VAL A 509 -21.12 17.29 -8.48
C VAL A 509 -21.74 15.90 -8.63
N ALA A 510 -21.60 15.26 -9.80
CA ALA A 510 -22.13 13.93 -10.05
C ALA A 510 -21.29 12.81 -9.41
N SER A 511 -19.98 13.01 -9.21
CA SER A 511 -19.09 11.99 -8.65
C SER A 511 -19.11 11.90 -7.11
N LEU A 512 -19.57 12.95 -6.42
CA LEU A 512 -19.62 13.03 -4.96
C LEU A 512 -20.84 12.33 -4.32
N GLN A 513 -21.76 11.75 -5.10
CA GLN A 513 -23.08 11.30 -4.61
C GLN A 513 -23.21 9.80 -4.27
N THR A 514 -22.13 9.04 -4.07
CA THR A 514 -22.26 7.67 -3.56
C THR A 514 -21.48 7.40 -2.26
N THR A 515 -22.27 7.15 -1.21
CA THR A 515 -22.00 6.58 0.14
C THR A 515 -21.85 7.53 1.35
N ASN A 516 -22.64 7.21 2.38
CA ASN A 516 -22.75 7.79 3.73
C ASN A 516 -23.55 9.09 3.92
N THR A 517 -24.86 9.01 3.63
CA THR A 517 -25.84 10.11 3.67
C THR A 517 -25.91 10.86 5.02
N ARG A 518 -25.60 10.21 6.15
CA ARG A 518 -25.66 10.88 7.48
C ARG A 518 -24.39 11.65 7.86
N VAL A 519 -23.22 11.13 7.50
CA VAL A 519 -21.94 11.82 7.73
C VAL A 519 -21.83 13.00 6.77
N ALA A 520 -22.20 12.79 5.50
CA ALA A 520 -22.22 13.86 4.50
C ALA A 520 -23.20 14.99 4.84
N GLU A 521 -24.36 14.71 5.46
CA GLU A 521 -25.30 15.75 5.90
C GLU A 521 -24.75 16.57 7.06
N THR A 522 -24.12 15.91 8.05
CA THR A 522 -23.53 16.57 9.22
C THR A 522 -22.28 17.38 8.82
N GLU A 523 -21.42 16.81 7.98
CA GLU A 523 -20.26 17.47 7.39
C GLU A 523 -20.69 18.71 6.57
N ASN A 524 -21.68 18.55 5.67
CA ASN A 524 -22.19 19.67 4.88
C ASN A 524 -22.89 20.74 5.74
N ALA A 525 -23.45 20.38 6.91
CA ALA A 525 -24.04 21.34 7.83
C ALA A 525 -22.96 22.12 8.60
N VAL A 526 -21.93 21.44 9.13
CA VAL A 526 -20.83 22.06 9.88
C VAL A 526 -19.97 22.93 8.97
N LEU A 527 -19.70 22.53 7.72
CA LEU A 527 -18.93 23.35 6.78
C LEU A 527 -19.57 24.71 6.45
N LYS A 528 -20.87 24.87 6.73
CA LYS A 528 -21.62 26.13 6.58
C LYS A 528 -21.61 27.00 7.85
N TRP A 529 -21.02 26.53 8.95
CA TRP A 529 -20.94 27.29 10.19
C TRP A 529 -20.04 28.50 10.03
N ASP A 530 -20.55 29.67 10.40
CA ASP A 530 -19.77 30.88 10.59
C ASP A 530 -19.09 30.87 11.98
N GLY A 531 -18.31 31.91 12.29
CA GLY A 531 -17.66 32.03 13.59
C GLY A 531 -18.64 32.13 14.77
N THR A 532 -19.90 32.52 14.54
CA THR A 532 -20.93 32.59 15.58
C THR A 532 -21.43 31.20 15.92
N ALA A 533 -21.69 30.36 14.92
CA ALA A 533 -22.10 28.98 15.10
C ALA A 533 -21.01 28.14 15.78
N VAL A 534 -19.73 28.31 15.40
CA VAL A 534 -18.59 27.66 16.08
C VAL A 534 -18.50 28.10 17.55
N ARG A 535 -18.74 29.38 17.84
CA ARG A 535 -18.78 29.88 19.22
C ARG A 535 -19.91 29.26 20.03
N GLN A 536 -21.11 29.14 19.47
CA GLN A 536 -22.23 28.50 20.14
C GLN A 536 -21.96 27.02 20.41
N TRP A 537 -21.36 26.31 19.45
CA TRP A 537 -20.93 24.92 19.64
C TRP A 537 -19.92 24.78 20.79
N MET A 538 -18.90 25.65 20.88
CA MET A 538 -17.97 25.65 22.02
C MET A 538 -18.65 25.89 23.37
N ILE A 539 -19.65 26.79 23.41
CA ILE A 539 -20.41 27.04 24.64
C ILE A 539 -21.17 25.77 25.04
N GLN A 540 -21.77 25.06 24.07
CA GLN A 540 -22.52 23.83 24.29
C GLN A 540 -21.62 22.66 24.76
N THR A 541 -20.37 22.61 24.31
CA THR A 541 -19.40 21.57 24.68
C THR A 541 -18.64 21.87 25.98
N GLY A 542 -18.97 22.98 26.66
CA GLY A 542 -18.37 23.35 27.94
C GLY A 542 -17.03 24.07 27.82
N LEU A 543 -16.69 24.56 26.63
CA LEU A 543 -15.45 25.30 26.30
C LEU A 543 -15.65 26.82 26.24
N ARG A 544 -16.62 27.35 27.01
CA ARG A 544 -16.97 28.78 27.00
C ARG A 544 -15.76 29.71 27.25
N ASN A 545 -14.82 29.29 28.07
CA ASN A 545 -13.64 30.11 28.42
C ASN A 545 -12.58 30.16 27.32
N THR A 546 -12.62 29.24 26.35
CA THR A 546 -11.69 29.20 25.22
C THR A 546 -12.25 29.91 23.97
N GLU A 547 -13.43 30.54 24.07
CA GLU A 547 -14.15 31.06 22.89
C GLU A 547 -13.35 32.10 22.10
N ARG A 548 -12.49 32.85 22.79
CA ARG A 548 -11.64 33.89 22.19
C ARG A 548 -10.45 33.31 21.43
N ALA A 549 -10.00 32.11 21.77
CA ALA A 549 -8.88 31.44 21.10
C ALA A 549 -9.24 31.01 19.68
N LEU A 550 -10.52 30.70 19.45
CA LEU A 550 -11.09 30.36 18.15
C LEU A 550 -11.75 31.56 17.47
N ALA A 551 -11.40 32.80 17.86
CA ALA A 551 -11.91 33.99 17.19
C ALA A 551 -11.42 34.03 15.74
N GLY A 552 -12.35 33.80 14.80
CA GLY A 552 -12.04 33.70 13.36
C GLY A 552 -12.07 32.27 12.81
N VAL A 553 -12.21 31.25 13.67
CA VAL A 553 -12.43 29.88 13.21
C VAL A 553 -13.90 29.69 12.85
N ASN A 554 -14.13 29.31 11.59
CA ASN A 554 -15.43 28.91 11.06
C ASN A 554 -15.48 27.37 10.93
N GLY A 555 -16.62 26.82 10.50
CA GLY A 555 -16.79 25.38 10.40
C GLY A 555 -15.80 24.68 9.45
N ARG A 556 -15.30 25.38 8.42
CA ARG A 556 -14.28 24.86 7.50
C ARG A 556 -12.93 24.67 8.20
N LEU A 557 -12.51 25.67 8.98
CA LEU A 557 -11.27 25.58 9.75
C LEU A 557 -11.37 24.52 10.86
N LEU A 558 -12.55 24.37 11.47
CA LEU A 558 -12.81 23.32 12.45
C LEU A 558 -12.71 21.92 11.84
N TRP A 559 -13.25 21.72 10.64
CA TRP A 559 -13.09 20.48 9.86
C TRP A 559 -11.63 20.19 9.52
N ARG A 560 -10.87 21.21 9.08
CA ARG A 560 -9.44 21.05 8.79
C ARG A 560 -8.63 20.64 10.01
N LEU A 561 -8.93 21.19 11.19
CA LEU A 561 -8.32 20.76 12.44
C LEU A 561 -8.61 19.27 12.72
N PHE A 562 -9.84 18.82 12.46
CA PHE A 562 -10.20 17.40 12.59
C PHE A 562 -9.46 16.50 11.57
N GLN A 563 -9.38 16.92 10.31
CA GLN A 563 -8.60 16.17 9.29
C GLN A 563 -7.14 16.04 9.68
N MET A 564 -6.53 17.14 10.16
CA MET A 564 -5.14 17.15 10.61
C MET A 564 -4.92 16.28 11.83
N LYS A 565 -5.88 16.23 12.76
CA LYS A 565 -5.85 15.29 13.88
C LYS A 565 -5.79 13.83 13.39
N CYS A 566 -6.54 13.48 12.34
CA CYS A 566 -6.57 12.14 11.77
C CYS A 566 -5.32 11.79 10.94
N SER A 567 -4.75 12.74 10.20
CA SER A 567 -3.64 12.49 9.27
C SER A 567 -2.25 12.79 9.82
N ALA A 568 -2.13 13.77 10.73
CA ALA A 568 -0.85 14.22 11.30
C ALA A 568 -1.04 14.71 12.76
N PRO A 569 -1.25 13.80 13.73
CA PRO A 569 -1.57 14.14 15.11
C PRO A 569 -0.54 15.09 15.75
N GLU A 570 0.75 14.93 15.47
CA GLU A 570 1.82 15.76 16.02
C GLU A 570 1.72 17.21 15.53
N SER A 571 1.36 17.41 14.26
CA SER A 571 1.14 18.74 13.68
C SER A 571 -0.10 19.39 14.26
N TYR A 572 -1.19 18.63 14.43
CA TYR A 572 -2.40 19.08 15.10
C TYR A 572 -2.08 19.56 16.53
N TYR A 573 -1.43 18.75 17.36
CA TYR A 573 -1.09 19.16 18.73
C TYR A 573 -0.12 20.33 18.78
N ARG A 574 0.81 20.45 17.81
CA ARG A 574 1.70 21.62 17.70
C ARG A 574 0.92 22.89 17.33
N ILE A 575 -0.08 22.80 16.46
CA ILE A 575 -0.96 23.94 16.13
C ILE A 575 -1.84 24.29 17.31
N VAL A 576 -2.39 23.28 18.01
CA VAL A 576 -3.14 23.47 19.25
C VAL A 576 -2.28 24.21 20.27
N ASP A 577 -1.08 23.74 20.56
CA ASP A 577 -0.17 24.38 21.53
C ASP A 577 0.29 25.79 21.08
N LYS A 578 0.58 25.99 19.79
CA LYS A 578 1.14 27.24 19.26
C LYS A 578 0.10 28.35 19.06
N TYR A 579 -1.07 28.03 18.53
CA TYR A 579 -2.08 29.02 18.15
C TYR A 579 -3.15 29.18 19.22
N PHE A 580 -3.43 28.14 20.00
CA PHE A 580 -4.37 28.20 21.10
C PHE A 580 -3.66 28.48 22.41
N ASP A 581 -2.76 29.47 22.35
CA ASP A 581 -1.90 30.00 23.40
C ASP A 581 -2.37 29.63 24.81
N ARG A 582 -1.45 29.18 25.68
CA ARG A 582 -1.70 28.67 27.05
C ARG A 582 -2.58 29.58 27.92
N VAL A 583 -2.79 30.83 27.49
CA VAL A 583 -3.75 31.79 28.05
C VAL A 583 -5.20 31.32 27.96
N TRP A 584 -5.58 30.56 26.92
CA TRP A 584 -6.97 30.14 26.69
C TRP A 584 -7.20 28.67 27.02
N PHE A 585 -6.29 27.78 26.59
CA PHE A 585 -6.30 26.37 27.00
C PHE A 585 -5.37 26.18 28.21
N THR A 586 -5.79 26.79 29.32
CA THR A 586 -4.97 26.86 30.54
C THR A 586 -4.76 25.49 31.21
N GLN A 587 -5.63 24.52 30.93
CA GLN A 587 -5.56 23.18 31.50
C GLN A 587 -5.55 22.12 30.40
N MET A 588 -4.77 21.06 30.60
CA MET A 588 -4.79 19.86 29.75
C MET A 588 -6.22 19.32 29.54
N ASN A 589 -7.09 19.46 30.54
CA ASN A 589 -8.50 19.10 30.47
C ASN A 589 -9.27 19.83 29.36
N ASP A 590 -8.91 21.08 29.04
CA ASP A 590 -9.60 21.85 28.00
C ASP A 590 -9.19 21.36 26.61
N ILE A 591 -7.92 20.94 26.45
CA ILE A 591 -7.43 20.34 25.20
C ILE A 591 -8.13 19.01 24.97
N LEU A 592 -8.18 18.14 25.98
CA LEU A 592 -8.86 16.84 25.87
C LEU A 592 -10.36 16.99 25.60
N LYS A 593 -11.04 17.96 26.25
CA LYS A 593 -12.45 18.26 25.96
C LYS A 593 -12.68 18.78 24.55
N PHE A 594 -11.79 19.62 24.05
CA PHE A 594 -11.86 20.09 22.65
C PHE A 594 -11.65 18.93 21.70
N ASP A 595 -10.72 18.04 22.00
CA ASP A 595 -10.40 16.87 21.20
C ASP A 595 -11.58 15.88 21.11
N ASP A 596 -12.23 15.60 22.24
CA ASP A 596 -13.44 14.78 22.34
C ASP A 596 -14.64 15.44 21.63
N ALA A 597 -14.82 16.74 21.83
CA ALA A 597 -15.89 17.51 21.20
C ALA A 597 -15.74 17.54 19.68
N LEU A 598 -14.50 17.69 19.19
CA LEU A 598 -14.18 17.71 17.77
C LEU A 598 -14.45 16.35 17.13
N GLU A 599 -14.12 15.25 17.82
CA GLU A 599 -14.50 13.91 17.36
C GLU A 599 -16.01 13.69 17.34
N GLN A 600 -16.73 14.10 18.37
CA GLN A 600 -18.19 13.96 18.42
C GLN A 600 -18.90 14.76 17.33
N LEU A 601 -18.32 15.88 16.91
CA LEU A 601 -18.89 16.71 15.85
C LEU A 601 -18.82 16.06 14.46
N PHE A 602 -17.82 15.19 14.24
CA PHE A 602 -17.50 14.61 12.93
C PHE A 602 -17.58 13.07 12.87
N ARG A 603 -18.03 12.43 13.95
CA ARG A 603 -18.48 11.02 13.98
C ARG A 603 -19.94 10.93 13.57
#